data_AF-A0A815SAM2-F1
#
_entry.id   AF-A0A815SAM2-F1
#
_cell.length_a   1.000
_cell.length_b   1.000
_cell.length_c   1.000
_cell.angle_alpha   90.00
_cell.angle_beta   90.00
_cell.angle_gamma   90.00
#
_symmetry.space_group_name_H-M   'P 1'
#
loop_
_entity.id
_entity.type
_entity.pdbx_description
1 polymer ?
#
loop_
_entity_poly.entity_id
_entity_poly.type
_entity_poly.pdbx_seq_one_letter_code
_entity_poly.pdbx_strand_id
1 'polypeptide(L)'
;MHVCDPSVVRGDFRFNDRSYKFALFYTGAPFDISKFNQIGVAFSNSLVSADWIRYPYPLIRHPDILMIGSTSYIDKEKIGNIRDPQQPFGVAQPTATSVSGGVVLLAYTVGDRYGTRAEVRTVDLSHLDKAPQVSTYRLITTNGLIDPIHVVLNNFDMTYDSVLDHFYIIRDGYPQFGGTSPDFLSRSVELASISAAAMWSNKTCHYNWTSWGRINTVQLSNAKRIHNAGIVRNEWGGLIKPIKVMVSDAIESNNFYTWLFSKRLRLIQLK
;
A
#
# COMPACT_ATOMS: atom_id res chain seq x y z
N MET A 1 -3.90 -12.07 14.62
CA MET A 1 -3.14 -11.91 13.37
C MET A 1 -4.06 -11.26 12.38
N HIS A 2 -3.59 -10.24 11.67
CA HIS A 2 -4.40 -9.45 10.75
C HIS A 2 -3.75 -9.43 9.38
N VAL A 3 -4.55 -9.52 8.32
CA VAL A 3 -4.12 -9.44 6.92
C VAL A 3 -5.05 -8.49 6.17
N CYS A 4 -4.49 -7.49 5.49
CA CYS A 4 -5.27 -6.44 4.83
C CYS A 4 -4.52 -5.85 3.62
N ASP A 5 -5.13 -4.84 3.00
CA ASP A 5 -4.60 -4.05 1.88
C ASP A 5 -4.01 -4.89 0.74
N PRO A 6 -4.83 -5.75 0.10
CA PRO A 6 -4.34 -6.60 -0.97
C PRO A 6 -4.04 -5.80 -2.24
N SER A 7 -2.93 -6.13 -2.88
CA SER A 7 -2.62 -5.71 -4.24
C SER A 7 -2.29 -6.94 -5.08
N VAL A 8 -3.05 -7.15 -6.16
CA VAL A 8 -2.88 -8.29 -7.05
C VAL A 8 -2.29 -7.82 -8.37
N VAL A 9 -1.35 -8.59 -8.90
CA VAL A 9 -0.77 -8.35 -10.21
C VAL A 9 -0.49 -9.68 -10.93
N ARG A 10 -0.62 -9.65 -12.25
CA ARG A 10 -0.27 -10.73 -13.16
C ARG A 10 1.20 -10.66 -13.54
N GLY A 11 1.82 -11.81 -13.76
CA GLY A 11 3.21 -11.97 -14.18
C GLY A 11 3.57 -13.43 -14.40
N ASP A 12 4.86 -13.70 -14.55
CA ASP A 12 5.43 -15.04 -14.66
C ASP A 12 6.20 -15.38 -13.39
N PHE A 13 5.50 -15.87 -12.37
CA PHE A 13 6.08 -16.14 -11.05
C PHE A 13 6.40 -17.62 -10.89
N ARG A 14 7.46 -17.95 -10.15
CA ARG A 14 7.78 -19.35 -9.80
C ARG A 14 8.08 -19.51 -8.32
N PHE A 15 7.42 -20.46 -7.68
CA PHE A 15 7.62 -20.82 -6.26
C PHE A 15 7.26 -22.28 -6.00
N ASN A 16 8.05 -22.98 -5.18
CA ASN A 16 8.00 -24.41 -4.94
C ASN A 16 7.95 -25.23 -6.24
N ASP A 17 8.85 -24.93 -7.18
CA ASP A 17 8.93 -25.57 -8.51
C ASP A 17 7.65 -25.48 -9.35
N ARG A 18 6.74 -24.54 -9.04
CA ARG A 18 5.49 -24.32 -9.76
C ARG A 18 5.41 -22.90 -10.30
N SER A 19 4.84 -22.76 -11.50
CA SER A 19 4.56 -21.47 -12.11
C SER A 19 3.17 -20.93 -11.70
N TYR A 20 3.09 -19.62 -11.49
CA TYR A 20 1.89 -18.91 -11.11
C TYR A 20 1.69 -17.66 -11.97
N LYS A 21 0.42 -17.40 -12.33
CA LYS A 21 0.01 -16.22 -13.10
C LYS A 21 -0.15 -14.96 -12.25
N PHE A 22 -0.49 -15.11 -10.98
CA PHE A 22 -0.83 -13.98 -10.11
C PHE A 22 0.00 -14.00 -8.83
N ALA A 23 0.41 -12.82 -8.40
CA ALA A 23 0.96 -12.53 -7.10
C ALA A 23 0.01 -11.57 -6.36
N LEU A 24 -0.35 -11.92 -5.12
CA LEU A 24 -1.11 -11.10 -4.20
C LEU A 24 -0.17 -10.63 -3.10
N PHE A 25 0.17 -9.35 -3.12
CA PHE A 25 0.86 -8.66 -2.03
C PHE A 25 -0.16 -8.24 -0.98
N TYR A 26 0.21 -8.29 0.28
CA TYR A 26 -0.70 -7.94 1.38
C TYR A 26 0.07 -7.42 2.58
N THR A 27 -0.56 -6.53 3.34
CA THR A 27 -0.13 -6.19 4.70
C THR A 27 -0.43 -7.37 5.62
N GLY A 28 0.54 -7.79 6.43
CA GLY A 28 0.38 -8.80 7.46
C GLY A 28 0.90 -8.30 8.81
N ALA A 29 0.10 -8.46 9.85
CA ALA A 29 0.45 -8.07 11.21
C ALA A 29 0.44 -9.29 12.16
N PRO A 30 1.47 -9.48 13.00
CA PRO A 30 1.55 -10.61 13.92
C PRO A 30 0.51 -10.54 15.06
N PHE A 31 -0.07 -9.35 15.29
CA PHE A 31 -1.06 -9.07 16.33
C PHE A 31 -2.28 -8.40 15.73
N ASP A 32 -3.45 -8.56 16.37
CA ASP A 32 -4.70 -7.95 15.92
C ASP A 32 -4.86 -6.52 16.47
N ILE A 33 -3.87 -5.68 16.13
CA ILE A 33 -3.77 -4.29 16.60
C ILE A 33 -3.29 -3.32 15.50
N SER A 34 -3.21 -3.79 14.26
CA SER A 34 -2.77 -3.02 13.08
C SER A 34 -1.42 -2.30 13.24
N LYS A 35 -0.52 -2.93 13.99
CA LYS A 35 0.88 -2.52 14.19
C LYS A 35 1.81 -3.67 13.89
N PHE A 36 3.09 -3.31 13.74
CA PHE A 36 4.15 -4.27 13.44
C PHE A 36 3.94 -4.97 12.09
N ASN A 37 3.40 -4.18 11.15
CA ASN A 37 3.01 -4.58 9.82
C ASN A 37 4.25 -4.92 8.98
N GLN A 38 4.09 -5.95 8.17
CA GLN A 38 5.05 -6.43 7.18
C GLN A 38 4.31 -6.68 5.87
N ILE A 39 5.02 -6.77 4.75
CA ILE A 39 4.41 -7.11 3.46
C ILE A 39 4.73 -8.56 3.13
N GLY A 40 3.69 -9.36 2.90
CA GLY A 40 3.79 -10.72 2.39
C GLY A 40 3.41 -10.82 0.92
N VAL A 41 3.61 -12.00 0.35
CA VAL A 41 3.17 -12.34 -1.01
C VAL A 41 2.61 -13.76 -1.05
N ALA A 42 1.55 -13.97 -1.84
CA ALA A 42 0.98 -15.28 -2.12
C ALA A 42 0.70 -15.44 -3.61
N PHE A 43 0.64 -16.68 -4.09
CA PHE A 43 0.57 -16.99 -5.53
C PHE A 43 -0.66 -17.79 -5.91
N SER A 44 -1.19 -17.55 -7.11
CA SER A 44 -2.32 -18.31 -7.65
C SER A 44 -2.30 -18.30 -9.18
N ASN A 45 -2.96 -19.30 -9.77
CA ASN A 45 -3.27 -19.34 -11.21
C ASN A 45 -4.69 -18.85 -11.53
N SER A 46 -5.47 -18.46 -10.51
CA SER A 46 -6.84 -17.96 -10.62
C SER A 46 -7.12 -16.86 -9.60
N LEU A 47 -7.73 -15.75 -10.05
CA LEU A 47 -8.12 -14.63 -9.18
C LEU A 47 -9.23 -15.00 -8.20
N VAL A 48 -10.05 -16.01 -8.52
CA VAL A 48 -11.17 -16.47 -7.68
C VAL A 48 -10.79 -17.67 -6.81
N SER A 49 -9.50 -18.04 -6.78
CA SER A 49 -9.02 -19.16 -5.95
C SER A 49 -9.18 -18.83 -4.47
N ALA A 50 -9.66 -19.80 -3.69
CA ALA A 50 -9.56 -19.77 -2.23
C ALA A 50 -8.14 -20.18 -1.75
N ASP A 51 -7.37 -20.86 -2.59
CA ASP A 51 -6.11 -21.53 -2.23
C ASP A 51 -4.90 -20.76 -2.77
N TRP A 52 -4.67 -19.55 -2.26
CA TRP A 52 -3.45 -18.80 -2.57
C TRP A 52 -2.26 -19.40 -1.82
N ILE A 53 -1.19 -19.74 -2.54
CA ILE A 53 0.01 -20.33 -1.97
C ILE A 53 0.90 -19.24 -1.39
N ARG A 54 0.89 -19.12 -0.06
CA ARG A 54 1.62 -18.09 0.67
C ARG A 54 3.13 -18.35 0.68
N TYR A 55 3.93 -17.33 0.36
CA TYR A 55 5.36 -17.33 0.66
C TYR A 55 5.55 -17.25 2.18
N PRO A 56 6.31 -18.17 2.81
CA PRO A 56 6.30 -18.31 4.26
C PRO A 56 6.93 -17.12 5.01
N TYR A 57 7.73 -16.31 4.32
CA TYR A 57 8.48 -15.19 4.89
C TYR A 57 7.90 -13.84 4.43
N PRO A 58 8.03 -12.77 5.23
CA PRO A 58 7.71 -11.42 4.78
C PRO A 58 8.66 -11.05 3.65
N LEU A 59 8.08 -10.52 2.58
CA LEU A 59 8.82 -9.99 1.44
C LEU A 59 9.49 -8.66 1.82
N ILE A 60 8.75 -7.77 2.51
CA ILE A 60 9.29 -6.54 3.10
C ILE A 60 9.07 -6.61 4.61
N ARG A 61 10.17 -6.48 5.35
CA ARG A 61 10.20 -6.59 6.82
C ARG A 61 9.90 -5.24 7.49
N HIS A 62 9.46 -5.32 8.73
CA HIS A 62 9.37 -4.14 9.60
C HIS A 62 10.76 -3.52 9.79
N PRO A 63 10.94 -2.19 9.60
CA PRO A 63 12.26 -1.56 9.62
C PRO A 63 12.88 -1.45 11.03
N ASP A 64 12.06 -1.26 12.05
CA ASP A 64 12.55 -0.99 13.42
C ASP A 64 12.54 -2.20 14.36
N ILE A 65 12.15 -3.39 13.90
CA ILE A 65 11.95 -4.54 14.80
C ILE A 65 12.90 -5.66 14.47
N LEU A 66 13.56 -6.13 15.52
CA LEU A 66 14.47 -7.26 15.44
C LEU A 66 13.69 -8.54 15.17
N MET A 67 14.23 -9.34 14.27
CA MET A 67 13.74 -10.69 14.01
C MET A 67 14.45 -11.67 14.94
N ILE A 68 13.82 -12.81 15.20
CA ILE A 68 14.44 -13.90 15.97
C ILE A 68 15.56 -14.50 15.11
N GLY A 69 16.82 -14.20 15.43
CA GLY A 69 17.99 -14.72 14.71
C GLY A 69 17.91 -14.47 13.19
N SER A 70 18.12 -15.52 12.38
CA SER A 70 17.98 -15.49 10.92
C SER A 70 16.54 -15.71 10.42
N THR A 71 15.56 -15.83 11.32
CA THR A 71 14.17 -16.09 10.94
C THR A 71 13.46 -14.84 10.39
N SER A 72 12.22 -15.05 9.95
CA SER A 72 11.26 -14.01 9.56
C SER A 72 10.35 -13.54 10.68
N TYR A 73 10.43 -14.18 11.84
CA TYR A 73 9.50 -13.92 12.92
C TYR A 73 10.00 -12.75 13.74
N ILE A 74 9.10 -11.80 13.97
CA ILE A 74 9.32 -10.69 14.89
C ILE A 74 9.64 -11.23 16.28
N ASP A 75 10.72 -10.73 16.87
CA ASP A 75 11.14 -11.06 18.23
C ASP A 75 10.25 -10.32 19.24
N LYS A 76 9.18 -11.00 19.66
CA LYS A 76 8.15 -10.43 20.54
C LYS A 76 8.69 -10.06 21.92
N GLU A 77 9.74 -10.73 22.39
CA GLU A 77 10.35 -10.44 23.70
C GLU A 77 11.07 -9.09 23.70
N LYS A 78 11.47 -8.61 22.52
CA LYS A 78 12.09 -7.29 22.33
C LYS A 78 11.10 -6.19 22.03
N ILE A 79 9.84 -6.54 21.77
CA ILE A 79 8.76 -5.55 21.74
C ILE A 79 8.33 -5.33 23.19
N GLY A 80 8.47 -4.10 23.67
CA GLY A 80 7.95 -3.70 24.97
C GLY A 80 6.42 -3.73 25.01
N ASN A 81 5.78 -2.62 25.37
CA ASN A 81 4.34 -2.54 25.31
C ASN A 81 3.85 -2.56 23.84
N ILE A 82 3.35 -3.71 23.37
CA ILE A 82 2.80 -3.87 22.01
C ILE A 82 1.65 -2.89 21.68
N ARG A 83 0.99 -2.33 22.70
CA ARG A 83 -0.11 -1.36 22.56
C ARG A 83 0.33 0.08 22.73
N ASP A 84 1.61 0.35 22.94
CA ASP A 84 2.11 1.71 23.03
C ASP A 84 1.78 2.48 21.73
N PRO A 85 1.02 3.58 21.79
CA PRO A 85 0.65 4.35 20.61
C PRO A 85 1.85 4.91 19.86
N GLN A 86 3.00 5.13 20.52
CA GLN A 86 4.22 5.64 19.90
C GLN A 86 4.95 4.60 19.06
N GLN A 87 4.63 3.31 19.22
CA GLN A 87 5.23 2.26 18.41
C GLN A 87 4.85 2.44 16.93
N PRO A 88 5.82 2.46 16.00
CA PRO A 88 5.56 2.59 14.58
C PRO A 88 4.69 1.43 14.05
N PHE A 89 3.91 1.70 13.00
CA PHE A 89 3.07 0.65 12.42
C PHE A 89 3.85 -0.29 11.50
N GLY A 90 5.00 0.10 10.94
CA GLY A 90 5.81 -0.73 10.05
C GLY A 90 5.62 -0.43 8.58
N VAL A 91 5.50 -1.48 7.76
CA VAL A 91 5.26 -1.35 6.31
C VAL A 91 3.89 -1.91 5.95
N ALA A 92 3.13 -1.17 5.14
CA ALA A 92 1.74 -1.50 4.84
C ALA A 92 1.27 -0.91 3.50
N GLN A 93 0.05 -1.28 3.11
CA GLN A 93 -0.62 -0.85 1.88
C GLN A 93 0.23 -1.03 0.63
N PRO A 94 0.64 -2.28 0.32
CA PRO A 94 1.38 -2.53 -0.91
C PRO A 94 0.51 -2.20 -2.13
N THR A 95 1.11 -1.60 -3.14
CA THR A 95 0.55 -1.43 -4.48
C THR A 95 1.60 -1.82 -5.52
N ALA A 96 1.19 -2.54 -6.58
CA ALA A 96 2.13 -3.21 -7.47
C ALA A 96 1.73 -3.08 -8.95
N THR A 97 2.73 -2.88 -9.81
CA THR A 97 2.59 -2.93 -11.27
C THR A 97 3.61 -3.91 -11.84
N SER A 98 3.20 -4.71 -12.82
CA SER A 98 4.09 -5.62 -13.53
C SER A 98 5.09 -4.84 -14.38
N VAL A 99 6.36 -5.24 -14.35
CA VAL A 99 7.42 -4.67 -15.19
C VAL A 99 7.65 -5.57 -16.40
N SER A 100 8.13 -6.79 -16.15
CA SER A 100 8.33 -7.82 -17.17
C SER A 100 8.55 -9.18 -16.52
N GLY A 101 8.01 -10.25 -17.11
CA GLY A 101 8.12 -11.60 -16.55
C GLY A 101 7.62 -11.68 -15.10
N GLY A 102 8.47 -12.15 -14.19
CA GLY A 102 8.21 -12.20 -12.74
C GLY A 102 8.62 -10.94 -11.98
N VAL A 103 9.05 -9.88 -12.66
CA VAL A 103 9.51 -8.63 -12.04
C VAL A 103 8.36 -7.64 -11.89
N VAL A 104 8.22 -7.09 -10.68
CA VAL A 104 7.22 -6.06 -10.36
C VAL A 104 7.87 -4.81 -9.78
N LEU A 105 7.19 -3.69 -9.93
CA LEU A 105 7.43 -2.48 -9.16
C LEU A 105 6.45 -2.49 -7.98
N LEU A 106 6.97 -2.57 -6.76
CA LEU A 106 6.21 -2.61 -5.52
C LEU A 106 6.42 -1.31 -4.75
N ALA A 107 5.35 -0.55 -4.57
CA ALA A 107 5.32 0.62 -3.71
C ALA A 107 4.50 0.34 -2.45
N TYR A 108 4.82 1.02 -1.35
CA TYR A 108 4.17 0.83 -0.06
C TYR A 108 4.39 2.01 0.88
N THR A 109 3.57 2.11 1.92
CA THR A 109 3.77 3.06 3.01
C THR A 109 4.72 2.48 4.05
N VAL A 110 5.62 3.31 4.55
CA VAL A 110 6.46 3.06 5.73
C VAL A 110 6.05 4.02 6.82
N GLY A 111 5.83 3.51 8.03
CA GLY A 111 5.82 4.28 9.27
C GLY A 111 6.79 3.66 10.23
N ASP A 112 7.89 4.35 10.47
CA ASP A 112 8.98 3.95 11.35
C ASP A 112 9.38 5.13 12.25
N ARG A 113 10.45 4.99 13.03
CA ARG A 113 10.95 6.05 13.94
C ARG A 113 11.33 7.36 13.22
N TYR A 114 11.49 7.35 11.90
CA TYR A 114 11.81 8.52 11.08
C TYR A 114 10.56 9.17 10.47
N GLY A 115 9.36 8.66 10.79
CA GLY A 115 8.09 9.19 10.31
C GLY A 115 7.49 8.38 9.17
N THR A 116 6.41 8.92 8.61
CA THR A 116 5.65 8.26 7.55
C THR A 116 6.08 8.72 6.17
N ARG A 117 6.32 7.78 5.26
CA ARG A 117 6.75 8.04 3.88
C ARG A 117 6.30 6.92 2.95
N ALA A 118 6.43 7.14 1.64
CA ALA A 118 6.25 6.09 0.65
C ALA A 118 7.57 5.66 0.03
N GLU A 119 7.74 4.36 -0.10
CA GLU A 119 8.89 3.73 -0.72
C GLU A 119 8.45 2.93 -1.94
N VAL A 120 9.38 2.78 -2.90
CA VAL A 120 9.21 1.90 -4.06
C VAL A 120 10.46 1.05 -4.25
N ARG A 121 10.25 -0.21 -4.64
CA ARG A 121 11.28 -1.20 -4.92
C ARG A 121 10.93 -2.01 -6.17
N THR A 122 11.96 -2.46 -6.87
CA THR A 122 11.80 -3.53 -7.85
C THR A 122 11.93 -4.86 -7.11
N VAL A 123 11.01 -5.79 -7.39
CA VAL A 123 11.01 -7.12 -6.80
C VAL A 123 10.97 -8.15 -7.91
N ASP A 124 11.97 -9.03 -7.94
CA ASP A 124 12.00 -10.15 -8.87
C ASP A 124 11.48 -11.43 -8.19
N LEU A 125 10.32 -11.89 -8.66
CA LEU A 125 9.59 -13.06 -8.21
C LEU A 125 9.65 -14.19 -9.25
N SER A 126 10.53 -14.09 -10.25
CA SER A 126 10.66 -15.08 -11.32
C SER A 126 11.12 -16.44 -10.80
N HIS A 127 11.85 -16.47 -9.67
CA HIS A 127 12.34 -17.69 -9.01
C HIS A 127 12.46 -17.52 -7.48
N LEU A 128 11.37 -17.80 -6.76
CA LEU A 128 11.26 -17.64 -5.30
C LEU A 128 11.58 -18.89 -4.47
N ASP A 129 12.10 -19.94 -5.12
CA ASP A 129 12.69 -21.10 -4.43
C ASP A 129 13.97 -20.71 -3.66
N LYS A 130 14.46 -19.48 -3.87
CA LYS A 130 15.58 -18.83 -3.18
C LYS A 130 15.10 -17.59 -2.41
N ALA A 131 16.02 -16.91 -1.71
CA ALA A 131 15.72 -15.62 -1.09
C ALA A 131 15.22 -14.59 -2.14
N PRO A 132 14.16 -13.83 -1.83
CA PRO A 132 13.58 -12.87 -2.76
C PRO A 132 14.59 -11.82 -3.16
N GLN A 133 14.67 -11.52 -4.45
CA GLN A 133 15.53 -10.47 -4.96
C GLN A 133 14.76 -9.14 -4.91
N VAL A 134 15.01 -8.36 -3.86
CA VAL A 134 14.38 -7.07 -3.61
C VAL A 134 15.43 -5.98 -3.74
N SER A 135 15.20 -4.98 -4.60
CA SER A 135 16.14 -3.86 -4.74
C SER A 135 16.24 -3.03 -3.46
N THR A 136 17.25 -2.14 -3.40
CA THR A 136 17.22 -1.02 -2.46
C THR A 136 15.96 -0.18 -2.69
N TYR A 137 15.45 0.42 -1.61
CA TYR A 137 14.29 1.31 -1.71
C TYR A 137 14.68 2.65 -2.35
N ARG A 138 13.68 3.25 -2.98
CA ARG A 138 13.68 4.66 -3.39
C ARG A 138 12.53 5.37 -2.70
N LEU A 139 12.73 6.63 -2.32
CA LEU A 139 11.68 7.47 -1.77
C LEU A 139 10.82 8.02 -2.91
N ILE A 140 9.51 7.84 -2.79
CA ILE A 140 8.56 8.51 -3.67
C ILE A 140 8.48 9.97 -3.21
N THR A 141 8.77 10.90 -4.12
CA THR A 141 8.72 12.34 -3.84
C THR A 141 7.30 12.76 -3.44
N THR A 142 7.19 13.78 -2.59
CA THR A 142 5.92 14.45 -2.26
C THR A 142 5.77 15.80 -2.96
N ASN A 143 6.76 16.20 -3.78
CA ASN A 143 6.76 17.48 -4.48
C ASN A 143 5.50 17.63 -5.35
N GLY A 144 4.86 18.81 -5.33
CA GLY A 144 3.63 19.09 -6.07
C GLY A 144 2.33 18.64 -5.38
N LEU A 145 2.42 17.78 -4.36
CA LEU A 145 1.29 17.49 -3.48
C LEU A 145 1.20 18.58 -2.39
N ILE A 146 -0.01 18.83 -1.90
CA ILE A 146 -0.28 19.86 -0.89
C ILE A 146 -1.17 19.26 0.18
N ASP A 147 -0.90 19.56 1.45
CA ASP A 147 -1.75 19.27 2.59
C ASP A 147 -1.70 20.42 3.61
N PRO A 148 -2.70 20.56 4.50
CA PRO A 148 -2.80 21.72 5.40
C PRO A 148 -1.67 21.87 6.42
N ILE A 149 -1.06 20.78 6.87
CA ILE A 149 0.02 20.79 7.89
C ILE A 149 1.33 20.29 7.29
N HIS A 150 1.35 19.03 6.87
CA HIS A 150 2.46 18.44 6.16
C HIS A 150 1.95 17.37 5.20
N VAL A 151 2.66 17.18 4.08
CA VAL A 151 2.31 16.16 3.11
C VAL A 151 2.89 14.83 3.56
N VAL A 152 2.02 13.83 3.67
CA VAL A 152 2.41 12.44 3.89
C VAL A 152 1.85 11.60 2.75
N LEU A 153 2.69 10.79 2.12
CA LEU A 153 2.24 9.82 1.14
C LEU A 153 2.02 8.48 1.87
N ASN A 154 0.77 8.25 2.29
CA ASN A 154 0.33 7.05 3.01
C ASN A 154 -1.00 6.53 2.44
N ASN A 155 -1.33 5.28 2.76
CA ASN A 155 -2.62 4.66 2.41
C ASN A 155 -2.96 4.81 0.92
N PHE A 156 -1.94 4.81 0.07
CA PHE A 156 -2.10 5.11 -1.34
C PHE A 156 -2.16 3.84 -2.17
N ASP A 157 -2.89 3.91 -3.27
CA ASP A 157 -2.81 2.94 -4.36
C ASP A 157 -2.24 3.63 -5.59
N MET A 158 -1.63 2.85 -6.48
CA MET A 158 -0.92 3.34 -7.66
C MET A 158 -1.28 2.50 -8.88
N THR A 159 -1.28 3.14 -10.05
CA THR A 159 -1.41 2.46 -11.34
C THR A 159 -0.57 3.14 -12.41
N TYR A 160 -0.10 2.37 -13.38
CA TYR A 160 0.73 2.86 -14.49
C TYR A 160 -0.07 3.07 -15.77
N ASP A 161 0.03 4.24 -16.39
CA ASP A 161 -0.44 4.49 -17.75
C ASP A 161 0.74 4.36 -18.72
N SER A 162 0.80 3.23 -19.45
CA SER A 162 1.86 2.96 -20.42
C SER A 162 1.75 3.80 -21.70
N VAL A 163 0.60 4.43 -21.96
CA VAL A 163 0.42 5.28 -23.14
C VAL A 163 1.01 6.66 -22.90
N LEU A 164 0.79 7.22 -21.70
CA LEU A 164 1.31 8.53 -21.32
C LEU A 164 2.67 8.45 -20.61
N ASP A 165 3.11 7.24 -20.22
CA ASP A 165 4.27 7.02 -19.37
C ASP A 165 4.19 7.79 -18.03
N HIS A 166 3.06 7.62 -17.34
CA HIS A 166 2.76 8.28 -16.07
C HIS A 166 2.26 7.28 -15.03
N PHE A 167 2.58 7.53 -13.76
CA PHE A 167 1.89 6.91 -12.65
C PHE A 167 0.76 7.81 -12.16
N TYR A 168 -0.34 7.18 -11.77
CA TYR A 168 -1.44 7.80 -11.07
C TYR A 168 -1.51 7.23 -9.66
N ILE A 169 -1.76 8.07 -8.67
CA ILE A 169 -2.02 7.65 -7.29
C ILE A 169 -3.37 8.14 -6.82
N ILE A 170 -4.02 7.35 -6.00
CA ILE A 170 -5.06 7.84 -5.09
C ILE A 170 -4.48 7.72 -3.68
N ARG A 171 -4.46 8.81 -2.93
CA ARG A 171 -3.92 8.82 -1.57
C ARG A 171 -4.89 9.46 -0.59
N ASP A 172 -4.76 9.12 0.68
CA ASP A 172 -5.41 9.87 1.75
C ASP A 172 -4.82 11.28 1.84
N GLY A 173 -5.67 12.29 2.02
CA GLY A 173 -5.21 13.61 2.45
C GLY A 173 -4.82 13.61 3.92
N TYR A 174 -4.19 14.69 4.39
CA TYR A 174 -3.74 14.79 5.78
C TYR A 174 -4.83 14.41 6.82
N PRO A 175 -4.48 13.60 7.85
CA PRO A 175 -5.41 13.28 8.94
C PRO A 175 -5.93 14.52 9.67
N GLN A 176 -7.21 14.54 10.03
CA GLN A 176 -7.79 15.66 10.78
C GLN A 176 -7.78 15.39 12.27
N PHE A 177 -6.60 15.51 12.89
CA PHE A 177 -6.42 15.42 14.34
C PHE A 177 -7.30 16.43 15.08
N GLY A 178 -7.91 16.03 16.20
CA GLY A 178 -8.73 16.91 17.05
C GLY A 178 -10.22 16.99 16.70
N GLY A 179 -10.76 15.96 16.03
CA GLY A 179 -12.19 15.84 15.70
C GLY A 179 -12.86 14.59 16.28
N THR A 180 -13.84 14.02 15.55
CA THR A 180 -14.47 12.74 15.93
C THR A 180 -13.51 11.57 15.66
N SER A 181 -13.44 10.62 16.59
CA SER A 181 -12.61 9.41 16.44
C SER A 181 -13.13 8.50 15.31
N PRO A 182 -12.24 7.89 14.50
CA PRO A 182 -10.79 8.10 14.47
C PRO A 182 -10.41 9.44 13.82
N ASP A 183 -9.56 10.22 14.47
CA ASP A 183 -9.09 11.51 13.97
C ASP A 183 -7.77 11.41 13.17
N PHE A 184 -7.16 10.22 13.16
CA PHE A 184 -6.00 9.88 12.32
C PHE A 184 -6.37 9.38 10.91
N LEU A 185 -7.66 9.34 10.56
CA LEU A 185 -8.13 9.05 9.20
C LEU A 185 -8.47 10.33 8.44
N SER A 186 -8.37 10.27 7.11
CA SER A 186 -8.65 11.43 6.27
C SER A 186 -10.15 11.68 6.07
N ARG A 187 -10.48 12.89 5.62
CA ARG A 187 -11.81 13.27 5.11
C ARG A 187 -11.84 13.47 3.61
N SER A 188 -10.71 13.26 2.94
CA SER A 188 -10.59 13.37 1.50
C SER A 188 -9.52 12.43 0.98
N VAL A 189 -9.70 11.96 -0.25
CA VAL A 189 -8.64 11.33 -1.04
C VAL A 189 -8.31 12.21 -2.24
N GLU A 190 -7.06 12.19 -2.65
CA GLU A 190 -6.53 13.00 -3.75
C GLU A 190 -6.07 12.10 -4.89
N LEU A 191 -6.55 12.35 -6.10
CA LEU A 191 -6.00 11.76 -7.32
C LEU A 191 -4.88 12.67 -7.81
N ALA A 192 -3.71 12.11 -8.09
CA ALA A 192 -2.59 12.83 -8.66
C ALA A 192 -1.84 11.98 -9.68
N SER A 193 -1.09 12.61 -10.56
CA SER A 193 -0.23 11.94 -11.54
C SER A 193 1.20 12.47 -11.54
N ILE A 194 2.17 11.64 -11.91
CA ILE A 194 3.57 12.02 -12.09
C ILE A 194 4.17 11.26 -13.26
N SER A 195 5.21 11.81 -13.89
CA SER A 195 5.98 11.09 -14.92
C SER A 195 6.56 9.79 -14.35
N ALA A 196 6.53 8.71 -15.13
CA ALA A 196 7.01 7.42 -14.69
C ALA A 196 8.49 7.40 -14.32
N ALA A 197 9.31 8.27 -14.92
CA ALA A 197 10.72 8.44 -14.58
C ALA A 197 10.95 8.71 -13.08
N ALA A 198 9.96 9.29 -12.38
CA ALA A 198 10.01 9.50 -10.93
C ALA A 198 10.06 8.19 -10.11
N MET A 199 9.57 7.07 -10.64
CA MET A 199 9.57 5.77 -9.95
C MET A 199 10.79 4.89 -10.28
N TRP A 200 11.42 5.17 -11.43
CA TRP A 200 12.58 4.43 -11.93
C TRP A 200 13.93 5.08 -11.58
N SER A 201 13.93 6.39 -11.29
CA SER A 201 15.14 7.18 -11.02
C SER A 201 15.42 7.32 -9.53
N ASN A 202 16.71 7.41 -9.16
CA ASN A 202 17.13 7.82 -7.82
C ASN A 202 17.08 9.35 -7.61
N LYS A 203 16.81 10.13 -8.67
CA LYS A 203 16.74 11.61 -8.63
C LYS A 203 15.29 12.09 -8.60
N THR A 204 14.54 11.67 -7.59
CA THR A 204 13.09 11.90 -7.52
C THR A 204 12.69 13.34 -7.22
N CYS A 205 13.60 14.15 -6.67
CA CYS A 205 13.35 15.55 -6.29
C CYS A 205 13.06 16.51 -7.47
N HIS A 206 13.34 16.12 -8.71
CA HIS A 206 13.06 16.94 -9.90
C HIS A 206 11.63 16.77 -10.45
N TYR A 207 10.89 15.78 -9.95
CA TYR A 207 9.55 15.49 -10.44
C TYR A 207 8.51 16.04 -9.46
N ASN A 208 7.39 16.52 -10.01
CA ASN A 208 6.28 17.06 -9.24
C ASN A 208 5.02 16.26 -9.61
N TRP A 209 4.23 15.93 -8.59
CA TRP A 209 2.87 15.47 -8.77
C TRP A 209 2.00 16.60 -9.30
N THR A 210 1.12 16.26 -10.22
CA THR A 210 0.01 17.12 -10.66
C THR A 210 -1.26 16.59 -10.01
N SER A 211 -1.91 17.41 -9.18
CA SER A 211 -3.21 17.06 -8.58
C SER A 211 -4.33 17.14 -9.61
N TRP A 212 -5.19 16.12 -9.65
CA TRP A 212 -6.40 16.05 -10.48
C TRP A 212 -7.66 16.39 -9.68
N GLY A 213 -7.50 16.73 -8.40
CA GLY A 213 -8.57 17.08 -7.50
C GLY A 213 -8.78 16.06 -6.37
N ARG A 214 -9.66 16.45 -5.44
CA ARG A 214 -9.97 15.70 -4.24
C ARG A 214 -11.42 15.22 -4.24
N ILE A 215 -11.61 14.00 -3.75
CA ILE A 215 -12.91 13.45 -3.41
C ILE A 215 -13.03 13.52 -1.89
N ASN A 216 -14.01 14.26 -1.39
CA ASN A 216 -14.20 14.45 0.05
C ASN A 216 -15.42 13.70 0.58
N THR A 217 -15.48 13.61 1.89
CA THR A 217 -16.57 13.00 2.66
C THR A 217 -17.97 13.50 2.31
N VAL A 218 -18.13 14.78 1.93
CA VAL A 218 -19.43 15.34 1.52
C VAL A 218 -19.90 14.68 0.23
N GLN A 219 -18.99 14.49 -0.73
CA GLN A 219 -19.26 13.79 -1.99
C GLN A 219 -19.56 12.28 -1.77
N LEU A 220 -19.26 11.72 -0.59
CA LEU A 220 -19.49 10.31 -0.22
C LEU A 220 -20.68 10.12 0.72
N SER A 221 -21.73 10.93 0.57
CA SER A 221 -22.92 10.92 1.44
C SER A 221 -22.62 11.30 2.89
N ASN A 222 -21.77 12.33 3.09
CA ASN A 222 -21.38 12.81 4.41
C ASN A 222 -20.77 11.72 5.32
N ALA A 223 -19.95 10.83 4.75
CA ALA A 223 -19.14 9.92 5.54
C ALA A 223 -18.30 10.72 6.56
N LYS A 224 -18.06 10.23 7.78
CA LYS A 224 -17.23 10.99 8.72
C LYS A 224 -15.74 10.95 8.37
N ARG A 225 -15.29 9.82 7.83
CA ARG A 225 -13.90 9.52 7.46
C ARG A 225 -13.85 8.61 6.23
N ILE A 226 -12.73 8.70 5.52
CA ILE A 226 -12.35 7.84 4.40
C ILE A 226 -11.16 6.99 4.85
N HIS A 227 -11.10 5.74 4.38
CA HIS A 227 -10.00 4.84 4.62
C HIS A 227 -9.62 4.12 3.33
N ASN A 228 -8.34 4.12 2.98
CA ASN A 228 -7.70 3.33 1.92
C ASN A 228 -8.51 3.28 0.61
N ALA A 229 -8.35 4.30 -0.23
CA ALA A 229 -8.90 4.26 -1.58
C ALA A 229 -8.02 3.44 -2.54
N GLY A 230 -8.63 2.88 -3.58
CA GLY A 230 -7.97 2.14 -4.64
C GLY A 230 -8.29 2.68 -6.03
N ILE A 231 -7.39 2.50 -7.00
CA ILE A 231 -7.66 2.78 -8.41
C ILE A 231 -8.01 1.48 -9.11
N VAL A 232 -9.07 1.51 -9.93
CA VAL A 232 -9.39 0.37 -10.80
C VAL A 232 -8.33 0.24 -11.88
N ARG A 233 -7.69 -0.92 -11.89
CA ARG A 233 -6.56 -1.27 -12.77
C ARG A 233 -6.81 -2.59 -13.47
N ASN A 234 -6.09 -2.82 -14.55
CA ASN A 234 -6.05 -4.13 -15.21
C ASN A 234 -5.21 -5.11 -14.37
N GLU A 235 -5.21 -6.38 -14.77
CA GLU A 235 -4.48 -7.43 -14.08
C GLU A 235 -2.96 -7.20 -13.98
N TRP A 236 -2.38 -6.36 -14.84
CA TRP A 236 -0.94 -6.03 -14.83
C TRP A 236 -0.62 -4.82 -13.93
N GLY A 237 -1.61 -4.26 -13.24
CA GLY A 237 -1.45 -3.02 -12.46
C GLY A 237 -1.36 -1.77 -13.33
N GLY A 238 -1.91 -1.84 -14.54
CA GLY A 238 -2.00 -0.73 -15.50
C GLY A 238 -3.35 -0.02 -15.45
N LEU A 239 -3.36 1.26 -15.79
CA LEU A 239 -4.52 2.14 -15.73
C LEU A 239 -5.60 1.68 -16.71
N ILE A 240 -6.85 1.64 -16.26
CA ILE A 240 -8.03 1.48 -17.12
C ILE A 240 -8.68 2.85 -17.28
N LYS A 241 -9.02 3.22 -18.52
CA LYS A 241 -9.78 4.44 -18.84
C LYS A 241 -11.25 4.11 -19.16
N PRO A 242 -12.22 4.93 -18.74
CA PRO A 242 -12.07 6.12 -17.89
C PRO A 242 -11.60 5.76 -16.47
N ILE A 243 -10.87 6.68 -15.82
CA ILE A 243 -10.32 6.44 -14.47
C ILE A 243 -11.47 6.21 -13.50
N LYS A 244 -11.43 5.09 -12.79
CA LYS A 244 -12.37 4.77 -11.72
C LYS A 244 -11.60 4.56 -10.43
N VAL A 245 -12.14 5.08 -9.34
CA VAL A 245 -11.59 4.90 -8.00
C VAL A 245 -12.61 4.24 -7.10
N MET A 246 -12.13 3.32 -6.27
CA MET A 246 -12.91 2.72 -5.20
C MET A 246 -12.57 3.43 -3.90
N VAL A 247 -13.59 3.96 -3.21
CA VAL A 247 -13.41 4.67 -1.94
C VAL A 247 -14.21 3.96 -0.86
N SER A 248 -13.63 3.88 0.34
CA SER A 248 -14.28 3.23 1.48
C SER A 248 -14.56 4.20 2.63
N ASP A 249 -15.74 4.05 3.22
CA ASP A 249 -16.13 4.76 4.44
C ASP A 249 -15.59 4.00 5.66
N ALA A 250 -14.97 4.69 6.62
CA ALA A 250 -14.58 4.08 7.89
C ALA A 250 -15.76 3.97 8.88
N ILE A 251 -15.67 3.04 9.83
CA ILE A 251 -16.62 2.94 10.95
C ILE A 251 -16.18 3.88 12.07
N GLU A 252 -17.11 4.71 12.55
CA GLU A 252 -16.93 5.48 13.79
C GLU A 252 -17.06 4.56 15.00
N SER A 253 -16.09 4.62 15.90
CA SER A 253 -16.20 4.00 17.22
C SER A 253 -15.23 4.69 18.19
N ASN A 254 -15.30 4.36 19.47
CA ASN A 254 -14.33 4.77 20.51
C ASN A 254 -13.30 3.68 20.84
N ASN A 255 -13.36 2.51 20.18
CA ASN A 255 -12.36 1.45 20.30
C ASN A 255 -11.42 1.41 19.09
N PHE A 256 -10.14 1.76 19.31
CA PHE A 256 -9.08 1.85 18.30
C PHE A 256 -9.06 0.71 17.28
N TYR A 257 -9.35 -0.50 17.75
CA TYR A 257 -9.24 -1.73 16.96
C TYR A 257 -10.49 -2.05 16.12
N THR A 258 -11.53 -1.21 16.17
CA THR A 258 -12.80 -1.40 15.43
C THR A 258 -13.01 -0.37 14.32
N TRP A 259 -12.04 0.52 14.08
CA TRP A 259 -12.18 1.67 13.17
C TRP A 259 -11.72 1.41 11.74
N LEU A 260 -10.82 0.43 11.56
CA LEU A 260 -10.14 0.17 10.30
C LEU A 260 -10.96 -0.69 9.32
N PHE A 261 -12.24 -0.89 9.60
CA PHE A 261 -13.14 -1.64 8.74
C PHE A 261 -13.83 -0.71 7.74
N SER A 262 -13.74 -1.06 6.46
CA SER A 262 -14.52 -0.45 5.38
C SER A 262 -15.99 -0.82 5.55
N LYS A 263 -16.81 0.16 5.95
CA LYS A 263 -18.25 -0.04 6.13
C LYS A 263 -18.97 -0.17 4.80
N ARG A 264 -18.57 0.64 3.82
CA ARG A 264 -19.19 0.75 2.50
C ARG A 264 -18.11 1.03 1.47
N LEU A 265 -18.18 0.33 0.34
CA LEU A 265 -17.33 0.56 -0.83
C LEU A 265 -18.14 1.28 -1.89
N ARG A 266 -17.52 2.27 -2.55
CA ARG A 266 -18.15 3.06 -3.62
C ARG A 266 -17.20 3.13 -4.80
N LEU A 267 -17.74 2.84 -5.99
CA LEU A 267 -17.02 3.03 -7.25
C LEU A 267 -17.39 4.39 -7.83
N ILE A 268 -16.39 5.23 -8.08
CA ILE A 268 -16.54 6.58 -8.63
C ILE A 268 -15.80 6.61 -9.95
N GLN A 269 -16.52 6.92 -11.03
CA GLN A 269 -15.91 7.20 -12.33
C GLN A 269 -15.63 8.70 -12.43
N LEU A 270 -14.38 9.04 -12.72
CA LEU A 270 -13.96 10.42 -12.93
C LEU A 270 -14.22 10.81 -14.39
N LYS A 271 -14.70 12.04 -14.58
CA LYS A 271 -14.98 12.61 -15.90
C LYS A 271 -13.75 13.33 -16.44
#